data_AF-A0A849I8Z2-F1
#
_entry.id   AF-A0A849I8Z2-F1
#
_cell.length_a   1.000
_cell.length_b   1.000
_cell.length_c   1.000
_cell.angle_alpha   90.00
_cell.angle_beta   90.00
_cell.angle_gamma   90.00
#
_symmetry.space_group_name_H-M   'P 1'
#
loop_
_entity.id
_entity.type
_entity.pdbx_description
1 polymer ?
#
loop_
_entity_poly.entity_id
_entity_poly.type
_entity_poly.pdbx_seq_one_letter_code
_entity_poly.pdbx_strand_id
1 'polypeptide(L)'
;MAGHHRRVLAAAALALAFAAPAMSATYEFVPAPQTDLNRIYRVDKYSGEVSSCQYGLQEGTVGVTLCFGAGEGAGPQPPGEYGIVSSRHEREGGVFRVNYRTGEMSVCYVFDEKVVCTPQTNPPPPARPAGAPSATSAVQRP
;
A
#
# COMPACT_ATOMS: atom_id res chain seq x y z
N MET A 1 -34.99 8.32 41.75
CA MET A 1 -33.63 8.71 41.32
C MET A 1 -32.80 7.55 40.72
N ALA A 2 -32.94 6.30 41.20
CA ALA A 2 -32.17 5.14 40.70
C ALA A 2 -32.35 4.77 39.20
N GLY A 3 -33.52 5.02 38.61
CA GLY A 3 -33.81 4.69 37.20
C GLY A 3 -33.13 5.61 36.18
N HIS A 4 -32.79 6.84 36.57
CA HIS A 4 -32.10 7.79 35.69
C HIS A 4 -30.62 7.40 35.53
N HIS A 5 -29.97 6.97 36.62
CA HIS A 5 -28.59 6.49 36.58
C HIS A 5 -28.41 5.25 35.70
N ARG A 6 -29.34 4.29 35.75
CA ARG A 6 -29.30 3.09 34.89
C ARG A 6 -29.45 3.42 33.40
N ARG A 7 -30.30 4.41 33.04
CA ARG A 7 -30.47 4.84 31.65
C ARG A 7 -29.25 5.62 31.13
N VAL A 8 -28.64 6.44 31.96
CA VAL A 8 -27.42 7.19 31.62
C VAL A 8 -26.24 6.23 31.40
N LEU A 9 -26.09 5.22 32.24
CA LEU A 9 -25.01 4.21 32.10
C LEU A 9 -25.17 3.36 30.83
N ALA A 10 -26.39 2.96 30.48
CA ALA A 10 -26.67 2.20 29.27
C ALA A 10 -26.42 3.02 27.99
N ALA A 11 -26.78 4.31 27.99
CA ALA A 11 -26.52 5.21 26.87
C ALA A 11 -25.01 5.48 26.69
N ALA A 12 -24.26 5.63 27.79
CA ALA A 12 -22.80 5.80 27.74
C ALA A 12 -22.10 4.56 27.17
N ALA A 13 -22.49 3.35 27.59
CA ALA A 13 -21.93 2.10 27.07
C ALA A 13 -22.20 1.91 25.56
N LEU A 14 -23.36 2.34 25.07
CA LEU A 14 -23.70 2.26 23.65
C LEU A 14 -22.88 3.27 22.81
N ALA A 15 -22.60 4.46 23.33
CA ALA A 15 -21.79 5.46 22.64
C ALA A 15 -20.31 5.05 22.47
N LEU A 16 -19.76 4.31 23.44
CA LEU A 16 -18.40 3.75 23.37
C LEU A 16 -18.27 2.62 22.34
N ALA A 17 -19.35 1.90 22.01
CA ALA A 17 -19.33 0.81 21.04
C ALA A 17 -19.26 1.29 19.58
N PHE A 18 -19.62 2.55 19.30
CA PHE A 18 -19.57 3.14 17.96
C PHE A 18 -18.34 4.02 17.69
N ALA A 19 -17.45 4.15 18.68
CA ALA A 19 -16.17 4.84 18.50
C ALA A 19 -15.14 3.92 17.83
N ALA A 20 -15.46 3.39 16.65
CA ALA A 20 -14.44 2.78 15.80
C ALA A 20 -13.48 3.89 15.37
N PRO A 21 -12.15 3.73 15.52
CA PRO A 21 -11.21 4.70 15.01
C PRO A 21 -11.41 4.80 13.49
N ALA A 22 -11.83 5.96 13.02
CA ALA A 22 -11.75 6.30 11.61
C ALA A 22 -10.25 6.38 11.27
N MET A 23 -9.68 5.28 10.79
CA MET A 23 -8.33 5.28 10.26
C MET A 23 -8.36 6.15 8.99
N SER A 24 -7.84 7.36 9.09
CA SER A 24 -7.62 8.22 7.94
C SER A 24 -6.57 7.56 7.07
N ALA A 25 -7.02 6.79 6.08
CA ALA A 25 -6.16 6.23 5.06
C ALA A 25 -5.48 7.40 4.33
N THR A 26 -4.15 7.42 4.37
CA THR A 26 -3.38 8.35 3.56
C THR A 26 -3.04 7.63 2.28
N TYR A 27 -3.49 8.16 1.14
CA TYR A 27 -3.24 7.56 -0.16
C TYR A 27 -2.17 8.32 -0.94
N GLU A 28 -1.42 7.58 -1.74
CA GLU A 28 -0.54 8.12 -2.79
C GLU A 28 -1.04 7.64 -4.15
N PHE A 29 -0.87 8.48 -5.18
CA PHE A 29 -1.39 8.23 -6.53
C PHE A 29 -0.31 8.44 -7.57
N VAL A 30 -0.23 7.54 -8.55
CA VAL A 30 0.61 7.70 -9.75
C VAL A 30 -0.12 7.21 -10.99
N PRO A 31 0.13 7.79 -12.17
CA PRO A 31 -0.37 7.25 -13.42
C PRO A 31 0.34 5.95 -13.78
N ALA A 32 -0.34 5.09 -14.54
CA ALA A 32 0.34 3.99 -15.23
C ALA A 32 1.50 4.54 -16.09
N PRO A 33 2.65 3.82 -16.20
CA PRO A 33 3.77 4.25 -17.02
C PRO A 33 3.43 4.37 -18.51
N GLN A 34 2.60 3.46 -19.02
CA GLN A 34 2.14 3.43 -20.41
C GLN A 34 1.28 4.67 -20.74
N THR A 35 1.61 5.35 -21.85
CA THR A 35 1.02 6.66 -22.21
C THR A 35 -0.34 6.58 -22.91
N ASP A 36 -0.67 5.43 -23.51
CA ASP A 36 -1.97 5.14 -24.12
C ASP A 36 -2.90 4.33 -23.20
N LEU A 37 -2.54 4.17 -21.92
CA LEU A 37 -3.36 3.51 -20.91
C LEU A 37 -3.98 4.53 -19.95
N ASN A 38 -5.29 4.69 -19.99
CA ASN A 38 -6.03 5.51 -19.03
C ASN A 38 -6.19 4.79 -17.69
N ARG A 39 -5.13 4.78 -16.88
CA ARG A 39 -5.15 4.15 -15.55
C ARG A 39 -4.34 4.93 -14.54
N ILE A 40 -4.93 5.15 -13.37
CA ILE A 40 -4.27 5.68 -12.18
C ILE A 40 -4.23 4.57 -11.14
N TYR A 41 -3.08 4.39 -10.50
CA TYR A 41 -2.93 3.52 -9.34
C TYR A 41 -2.94 4.34 -8.05
N ARG A 42 -3.43 3.73 -6.99
CA ARG A 42 -3.38 4.26 -5.63
C ARG A 42 -2.82 3.24 -4.67
N VAL A 43 -2.15 3.70 -3.63
CA VAL A 43 -1.70 2.86 -2.51
C VAL A 43 -2.10 3.48 -1.19
N ASP A 44 -2.58 2.67 -0.26
CA ASP A 44 -2.68 3.07 1.14
C ASP A 44 -1.29 3.08 1.77
N LYS A 45 -0.83 4.24 2.24
CA LYS A 45 0.54 4.43 2.73
C LYS A 45 0.86 3.64 4.00
N TYR A 46 -0.13 3.11 4.71
CA TYR A 46 0.07 2.35 5.94
C TYR A 46 -0.02 0.83 5.71
N SER A 47 -1.09 0.38 5.04
CA SER A 47 -1.35 -1.03 4.79
C SER A 47 -0.70 -1.55 3.51
N GLY A 48 -0.31 -0.66 2.59
CA GLY A 48 0.27 -1.04 1.31
C GLY A 48 -0.72 -1.70 0.34
N GLU A 49 -2.03 -1.65 0.61
CA GLU A 49 -3.04 -2.11 -0.34
C GLU A 49 -3.01 -1.24 -1.60
N VAL A 50 -2.91 -1.86 -2.78
CA VAL A 50 -2.87 -1.16 -4.08
C VAL A 50 -4.16 -1.38 -4.84
N SER A 51 -4.76 -0.30 -5.32
CA SER A 51 -5.96 -0.31 -6.17
C SER A 51 -5.71 0.52 -7.42
N SER A 52 -6.61 0.44 -8.41
CA SER A 52 -6.53 1.24 -9.62
C SER A 52 -7.89 1.82 -10.01
N CYS A 53 -7.86 2.93 -10.72
CA CYS A 53 -9.00 3.57 -11.32
C CYS A 53 -8.75 3.81 -12.82
N GLN A 54 -9.81 3.81 -13.61
CA GLN A 54 -9.79 4.18 -15.02
C GLN A 54 -11.02 4.99 -15.40
N TYR A 55 -10.93 5.79 -16.45
CA TYR A 55 -12.10 6.35 -17.09
C TYR A 55 -12.82 5.27 -17.92
N GLY A 56 -14.15 5.28 -17.86
CA GLY A 56 -15.03 4.49 -18.71
C GLY A 56 -16.08 5.37 -19.37
N LEU A 57 -16.47 5.05 -20.60
CA LEU A 57 -17.60 5.71 -21.27
C LEU A 57 -18.88 4.91 -21.02
N GLN A 58 -19.95 5.61 -20.63
CA GLN A 58 -21.31 5.07 -20.64
C GLN A 58 -22.12 5.86 -21.67
N GLU A 59 -22.86 5.16 -22.52
CA GLU A 59 -23.61 5.77 -23.60
C GLU A 59 -24.61 6.81 -23.07
N GLY A 60 -24.66 7.98 -23.72
CA GLY A 60 -25.52 9.08 -23.29
C GLY A 60 -25.04 9.84 -22.03
N THR A 61 -23.81 9.59 -21.55
CA THR A 61 -23.24 10.29 -20.38
C THR A 61 -21.90 10.95 -20.71
N VAL A 62 -21.37 11.73 -19.75
CA VAL A 62 -20.00 12.30 -19.81
C VAL A 62 -18.89 11.28 -19.47
N GLY A 63 -19.26 10.03 -19.19
CA GLY A 63 -18.39 8.96 -18.70
C GLY A 63 -18.35 8.85 -17.17
N VAL A 64 -17.60 7.86 -16.68
CA VAL A 64 -17.51 7.48 -15.27
C VAL A 64 -16.07 7.16 -14.87
N THR A 65 -15.76 7.33 -13.59
CA THR A 65 -14.52 6.83 -13.00
C THR A 65 -14.79 5.46 -12.38
N LEU A 66 -14.17 4.41 -12.93
CA LEU A 66 -14.29 3.04 -12.46
C LEU A 66 -13.07 2.73 -11.60
N CYS A 67 -13.27 2.48 -10.30
CA CYS A 67 -12.22 2.15 -9.37
C CYS A 67 -12.46 0.77 -8.76
N PHE A 68 -11.39 0.00 -8.55
CA PHE A 68 -11.45 -1.20 -7.71
C PHE A 68 -11.65 -0.81 -6.24
N GLY A 69 -12.66 -1.40 -5.62
CA GLY A 69 -13.04 -1.20 -4.22
C GLY A 69 -11.99 -1.73 -3.24
N ALA A 70 -12.24 -1.49 -1.94
CA ALA A 70 -11.43 -2.08 -0.88
C ALA A 70 -11.54 -3.61 -0.93
N GLY A 71 -10.40 -4.30 -0.86
CA GLY A 71 -10.34 -5.77 -0.99
C GLY A 71 -10.41 -6.31 -2.43
N GLU A 72 -10.73 -5.48 -3.43
CA GLU A 72 -10.55 -5.81 -4.86
C GLU A 72 -9.15 -5.42 -5.37
N GLY A 73 -8.41 -4.69 -4.53
CA GLY A 73 -7.02 -4.34 -4.73
C GLY A 73 -6.06 -5.50 -4.45
N ALA A 74 -4.77 -5.27 -4.73
CA ALA A 74 -3.73 -6.11 -4.21
C ALA A 74 -3.64 -5.88 -2.70
N GLY A 75 -4.18 -6.84 -1.94
CA GLY A 75 -4.51 -6.72 -0.52
C GLY A 75 -3.38 -6.26 0.41
N PRO A 76 -3.73 -6.02 1.69
CA PRO A 76 -2.84 -5.39 2.65
C PRO A 76 -1.59 -6.23 2.90
N GLN A 77 -0.52 -5.53 3.25
CA GLN A 77 0.75 -6.06 3.69
C GLN A 77 0.89 -5.83 5.20
N PRO A 78 1.93 -6.40 5.85
CA PRO A 78 2.30 -5.99 7.19
C PRO A 78 2.41 -4.45 7.28
N PRO A 79 1.94 -3.81 8.36
CA PRO A 79 1.99 -2.35 8.49
C PRO A 79 3.37 -1.75 8.22
N GLY A 80 3.42 -0.72 7.38
CA GLY A 80 4.67 -0.15 6.88
C GLY A 80 4.56 1.33 6.51
N GLU A 81 5.49 1.77 5.67
CA GLU A 81 5.42 3.06 4.99
C GLU A 81 5.49 2.80 3.49
N TYR A 82 4.33 2.80 2.85
CA TYR A 82 4.19 2.40 1.46
C TYR A 82 4.06 3.61 0.54
N GLY A 83 4.63 3.48 -0.66
CA GLY A 83 4.39 4.33 -1.82
C GLY A 83 4.34 3.53 -3.10
N ILE A 84 4.12 4.22 -4.22
CA ILE A 84 4.07 3.62 -5.55
C ILE A 84 4.88 4.43 -6.55
N VAL A 85 5.63 3.74 -7.40
CA VAL A 85 6.54 4.36 -8.37
C VAL A 85 6.23 3.82 -9.76
N SER A 86 6.06 4.72 -10.72
CA SER A 86 5.95 4.37 -12.14
C SER A 86 7.35 4.24 -12.73
N SER A 87 7.63 3.14 -13.43
CA SER A 87 8.93 2.90 -14.10
C SER A 87 9.23 3.86 -15.24
N ARG A 88 8.20 4.55 -15.75
CA ARG A 88 8.23 5.38 -16.97
C ARG A 88 8.57 4.57 -18.24
N HIS A 89 8.37 3.25 -18.21
CA HIS A 89 8.53 2.41 -19.38
C HIS A 89 7.24 2.38 -20.21
N GLU A 90 7.31 2.75 -21.48
CA GLU A 90 6.14 2.98 -22.34
C GLU A 90 5.22 1.76 -22.50
N ARG A 91 5.75 0.55 -22.36
CA ARG A 91 5.00 -0.71 -22.49
C ARG A 91 4.64 -1.37 -21.15
N GLU A 92 4.82 -0.67 -20.05
CA GLU A 92 4.50 -1.20 -18.72
C GLU A 92 3.17 -0.64 -18.22
N GLY A 93 2.18 -1.51 -18.08
CA GLY A 93 0.86 -1.15 -17.55
C GLY A 93 0.77 -1.12 -16.02
N GLY A 94 1.82 -1.57 -15.32
CA GLY A 94 1.88 -1.71 -13.86
C GLY A 94 2.74 -0.65 -13.16
N VAL A 95 2.71 -0.66 -11.83
CA VAL A 95 3.51 0.23 -10.97
C VAL A 95 4.24 -0.57 -9.91
N PHE A 96 5.32 -0.03 -9.37
CA PHE A 96 6.06 -0.65 -8.27
C PHE A 96 5.51 -0.16 -6.95
N ARG A 97 4.94 -1.05 -6.14
CA ARG A 97 4.72 -0.80 -4.71
C ARG A 97 6.04 -0.92 -3.98
N VAL A 98 6.34 0.06 -3.13
CA VAL A 98 7.59 0.15 -2.36
C VAL A 98 7.25 0.26 -0.88
N ASN A 99 7.87 -0.57 -0.06
CA ASN A 99 7.92 -0.35 1.39
C ASN A 99 9.17 0.46 1.71
N TYR A 100 9.02 1.75 2.00
CA TYR A 100 10.14 2.66 2.29
C TYR A 100 10.88 2.33 3.59
N ARG A 101 10.30 1.51 4.49
CA ARG A 101 11.00 1.06 5.70
C ARG A 101 11.98 -0.09 5.43
N THR A 102 11.61 -1.02 4.54
CA THR A 102 12.37 -2.25 4.30
C THR A 102 13.09 -2.27 2.95
N GLY A 103 12.71 -1.40 2.02
CA GLY A 103 13.16 -1.42 0.63
C GLY A 103 12.54 -2.55 -0.20
N GLU A 104 11.59 -3.30 0.33
CA GLU A 104 10.89 -4.34 -0.41
C GLU A 104 10.01 -3.75 -1.51
N MET A 105 10.04 -4.37 -2.68
CA MET A 105 9.32 -3.93 -3.86
C MET A 105 8.49 -5.08 -4.44
N SER A 106 7.34 -4.72 -5.01
CA SER A 106 6.50 -5.62 -5.81
C SER A 106 5.95 -4.85 -7.01
N VAL A 107 5.89 -5.46 -8.19
CA VAL A 107 5.16 -4.88 -9.32
C VAL A 107 3.68 -5.21 -9.18
N CYS A 108 2.83 -4.22 -9.38
CA CYS A 108 1.39 -4.29 -9.22
C CYS A 108 0.69 -3.85 -10.51
N TYR A 109 -0.29 -4.62 -10.97
CA TYR A 109 -0.96 -4.41 -12.25
C TYR A 109 -2.37 -5.00 -12.23
N VAL A 110 -3.19 -4.64 -13.22
CA VAL A 110 -4.51 -5.25 -13.39
C VAL A 110 -4.37 -6.57 -14.15
N PHE A 111 -4.91 -7.64 -13.57
CA PHE A 111 -4.97 -8.96 -14.17
C PHE A 111 -6.36 -9.54 -13.96
N ASP A 112 -7.08 -9.85 -15.04
CA ASP A 112 -8.39 -10.51 -15.00
C ASP A 112 -9.36 -9.87 -13.98
N GLU A 113 -9.68 -8.59 -14.20
CA GLU A 113 -10.62 -7.80 -13.40
C GLU A 113 -10.25 -7.58 -11.92
N LYS A 114 -8.97 -7.68 -11.56
CA LYS A 114 -8.49 -7.33 -10.22
C LYS A 114 -7.11 -6.70 -10.27
N VAL A 115 -6.74 -5.98 -9.22
CA VAL A 115 -5.36 -5.53 -9.04
C VAL A 115 -4.59 -6.61 -8.30
N VAL A 116 -3.45 -7.02 -8.85
CA VAL A 116 -2.54 -7.99 -8.24
C VAL A 116 -1.16 -7.38 -8.05
N CYS A 117 -0.39 -7.90 -7.11
CA CYS A 117 1.04 -7.61 -7.00
C CYS A 117 1.82 -8.93 -7.01
N THR A 118 3.05 -8.91 -7.53
CA THR A 118 4.00 -9.99 -7.30
C THR A 118 4.37 -10.10 -5.82
N PRO A 119 4.96 -11.23 -5.38
CA PRO A 119 5.59 -11.30 -4.06
C PRO A 119 6.56 -10.14 -3.85
N GLN A 120 6.62 -9.64 -2.62
CA GLN A 120 7.58 -8.60 -2.25
C GLN A 120 8.99 -9.20 -2.18
N THR A 121 9.95 -8.50 -2.77
CA THR A 121 11.36 -8.88 -2.75
C THR A 121 12.23 -7.64 -2.56
N ASN A 122 13.39 -7.81 -1.94
CA ASN A 122 14.43 -6.80 -1.89
C ASN A 122 15.67 -7.30 -2.65
N PRO A 123 16.49 -6.41 -3.21
CA PRO A 123 17.81 -6.80 -3.69
C PRO A 123 18.56 -7.46 -2.53
N PRO A 124 19.18 -8.63 -2.74
CA PRO A 124 20.05 -9.20 -1.72
C PRO A 124 21.14 -8.18 -1.40
N PRO A 125 21.58 -8.06 -0.12
CA PRO A 125 22.69 -7.19 0.22
C PRO A 125 23.88 -7.53 -0.69
N PRO A 126 24.70 -6.53 -1.08
CA PRO A 126 25.87 -6.79 -1.91
C PRO A 126 26.70 -7.88 -1.24
N ALA A 127 27.06 -8.92 -2.00
CA ALA A 127 27.91 -9.97 -1.51
C ALA A 127 29.16 -9.32 -0.91
N ARG A 128 29.42 -9.55 0.38
CA ARG A 128 30.69 -9.13 0.98
C ARG A 128 31.80 -9.77 0.13
N PRO A 129 32.80 -9.01 -0.35
CA PRO A 129 33.93 -9.60 -1.01
C PRO A 129 34.52 -10.66 -0.07
N ALA A 130 34.57 -11.90 -0.53
CA ALA A 130 35.23 -12.97 0.20
C ALA A 130 36.72 -12.62 0.30
N GLY A 131 37.15 -12.06 1.43
CA GLY A 131 38.55 -11.74 1.64
C GLY A 131 38.87 -10.42 2.34
N ALA A 132 37.94 -9.77 3.04
CA ALA A 132 38.37 -8.80 4.05
C ALA A 132 38.89 -9.58 5.27
N PRO A 133 40.21 -9.56 5.58
CA PRO A 133 40.70 -10.20 6.79
C PRO A 133 40.09 -9.50 8.00
N SER A 134 39.52 -10.28 8.90
CA SER A 134 39.11 -9.80 10.22
C SER A 134 40.33 -9.20 10.91
N ALA A 135 40.30 -7.89 11.15
CA ALA A 135 41.23 -7.24 12.06
C ALA A 135 40.88 -7.70 13.49
N THR A 136 41.29 -8.91 13.84
CA THR A 136 41.28 -9.38 15.22
C THR A 136 42.30 -8.56 16.01
N SER A 137 41.78 -7.89 17.04
CA SER A 137 42.48 -7.21 18.11
C SER A 137 43.88 -7.74 18.41
N ALA A 138 44.90 -6.98 18.01
CA ALA A 138 46.18 -6.96 18.71
C ALA A 138 46.14 -5.87 19.78
N VAL A 139 45.24 -6.03 20.76
CA VAL A 139 45.40 -5.42 22.08
C VAL A 139 45.99 -6.51 22.97
N GLN A 140 47.31 -6.57 23.02
CA GLN A 140 48.01 -7.20 24.14
C GLN A 140 49.09 -6.22 24.58
N ARG A 141 48.73 -5.40 25.57
CA ARG A 141 49.67 -4.73 26.50
C ARG A 141 50.22 -5.76 27.50
N PRO A 142 51.31 -5.51 28.24
CA PRO A 142 51.96 -4.23 28.53
C PRO A 142 53.32 -4.02 27.85
#